data_AF-A0A2A6JUG9-F1
#
_entry.id   AF-A0A2A6JUG9-F1
#
_cell.length_a   1.000
_cell.length_b   1.000
_cell.length_c   1.000
_cell.angle_alpha   90.00
_cell.angle_beta   90.00
_cell.angle_gamma   90.00
#
_symmetry.space_group_name_H-M   'P 1'
#
loop_
_entity.id
_entity.type
_entity.pdbx_description
1 polymer ?
#
loop_
_entity_poly.entity_id
_entity_poly.type
_entity_poly.pdbx_seq_one_letter_code
_entity_poly.pdbx_strand_id
1 'polypeptide(L)' 'MSEDQDITVVVCVRNGCVEGLAVEGSFDVFREWMEDPNTEMLARVPLSIGRELLFKSRGALFDEIEGMLA' A
#
# COMPACT_ATOMS: atom_id res chain seq x y z
N MET A 1 16.31 7.12 16.41
CA MET A 1 16.12 6.29 15.20
C MET A 1 14.62 6.24 14.95
N SER A 2 14.17 6.48 13.73
CA SER A 2 12.74 6.70 13.43
C SER A 2 11.96 5.39 13.55
N GLU A 3 11.06 5.31 14.52
CA GLU A 3 10.22 4.12 14.84
C GLU A 3 9.29 3.71 13.67
N ASP A 4 9.07 4.61 12.70
CA ASP A 4 8.15 4.38 11.57
C ASP A 4 8.62 3.31 10.55
N GLN A 5 9.91 2.93 10.51
CA GLN A 5 10.42 2.01 9.48
C GLN A 5 10.09 0.53 9.73
N ASP A 6 9.70 0.14 10.94
CA ASP A 6 9.36 -1.26 11.26
C ASP A 6 7.88 -1.58 10.98
N ILE A 7 7.06 -0.58 10.66
CA ILE A 7 5.63 -0.77 10.42
C ILE A 7 5.39 -1.11 8.96
N THR A 8 4.87 -2.31 8.71
CA THR A 8 4.37 -2.71 7.38
C THR A 8 2.89 -2.33 7.25
N VAL A 9 2.56 -1.75 6.11
CA VAL A 9 1.19 -1.44 5.72
C VAL A 9 0.82 -2.19 4.44
N VAL A 10 -0.47 -2.38 4.25
CA VAL A 10 -1.05 -2.76 2.95
C VAL A 10 -1.57 -1.50 2.29
N VAL A 11 -1.14 -1.25 1.06
CA VAL A 11 -1.74 -0.25 0.17
C VAL A 11 -2.80 -0.89 -0.72
N CYS A 12 -3.88 -0.15 -0.98
CA CYS A 12 -4.93 -0.52 -1.91
C CYS A 12 -4.84 0.32 -3.18
N VAL A 13 -4.85 -0.33 -4.34
CA VAL A 13 -4.88 0.33 -5.64
C VAL A 13 -6.23 0.13 -6.30
N ARG A 14 -6.81 1.23 -6.76
CA ARG A 14 -8.08 1.31 -7.50
C ARG A 14 -7.98 2.43 -8.52
N ASN A 15 -8.66 2.28 -9.66
CA ASN A 15 -8.65 3.26 -10.75
C ASN A 15 -7.22 3.68 -11.18
N GLY A 16 -6.25 2.77 -11.11
CA GLY A 16 -4.83 3.02 -11.38
C GLY A 16 -4.10 3.89 -10.34
N CYS A 17 -4.66 4.10 -9.14
CA CYS A 17 -4.14 4.97 -8.09
C CYS A 17 -4.09 4.26 -6.74
N VAL A 18 -3.12 4.59 -5.89
CA VAL A 18 -3.12 4.17 -4.48
C VAL A 18 -4.16 5.01 -3.73
N GLU A 19 -5.25 4.37 -3.29
CA GLU A 19 -6.39 5.05 -2.67
C GLU A 19 -6.44 4.86 -1.14
N GLY A 20 -5.74 3.86 -0.59
CA GLY A 20 -5.84 3.53 0.83
C GLY A 20 -4.58 2.90 1.42
N LEU A 21 -4.44 3.06 2.74
CA LEU A 21 -3.40 2.48 3.59
C LEU A 21 -4.05 1.83 4.82
N ALA A 22 -3.66 0.59 5.11
CA ALA A 22 -4.04 -0.09 6.34
C ALA A 22 -2.80 -0.69 7.00
N VAL A 23 -2.66 -0.53 8.31
CA VAL A 23 -1.61 -1.22 9.06
C VAL A 23 -1.86 -2.72 9.00
N GLU A 24 -0.82 -3.49 8.74
CA GLU A 24 -0.91 -4.94 8.73
C GLU A 24 -1.43 -5.45 10.10
N GLY A 25 -2.49 -6.27 10.08
CA GLY A 25 -3.21 -6.70 11.28
C GLY A 25 -4.55 -5.97 11.53
N SER A 26 -4.85 -4.92 10.76
CA SER A 26 -6.21 -4.34 10.69
C SER A 26 -7.09 -5.17 9.74
N PHE A 27 -7.70 -6.24 10.27
CA PHE A 27 -8.39 -7.26 9.46
C PHE A 27 -9.65 -6.76 8.73
N ASP A 28 -10.39 -5.81 9.32
CA ASP A 28 -11.68 -5.38 8.77
C ASP A 28 -11.52 -4.65 7.43
N VAL A 29 -10.61 -3.67 7.37
CA VAL A 29 -10.33 -2.88 6.16
C VAL A 29 -9.67 -3.74 5.08
N PHE A 30 -8.74 -4.61 5.47
CA PHE A 30 -8.07 -5.50 4.52
C PHE A 30 -9.07 -6.47 3.86
N ARG A 31 -10.02 -7.01 4.64
CA ARG A 31 -11.06 -7.90 4.12
C ARG A 31 -12.00 -7.17 3.16
N GLU A 32 -12.43 -5.96 3.50
CA GLU A 32 -13.26 -5.13 2.63
C GLU A 32 -12.59 -4.92 1.28
N TRP A 33 -11.30 -4.62 1.25
CA TRP A 33 -10.58 -4.43 0.00
C TRP A 33 -10.40 -5.71 -0.81
N MET A 34 -10.20 -6.87 -0.18
CA MET A 34 -10.13 -8.14 -0.91
C MET A 34 -11.45 -8.55 -1.55
N GLU A 35 -12.58 -8.17 -0.93
CA GLU A 35 -13.93 -8.50 -1.42
C GLU A 35 -14.46 -7.46 -2.43
N ASP A 36 -13.86 -6.27 -2.49
CA ASP A 36 -14.28 -5.21 -3.41
C ASP A 36 -13.81 -5.50 -4.86
N PRO A 37 -14.73 -5.63 -5.82
CA PRO A 37 -14.40 -5.93 -7.22
C PRO A 37 -13.62 -4.80 -7.92
N ASN A 38 -13.57 -3.59 -7.36
CA ASN A 38 -12.81 -2.47 -7.90
C ASN A 38 -11.36 -2.45 -7.39
N THR A 39 -11.00 -3.30 -6.42
CA THR A 39 -9.61 -3.43 -5.99
C THR A 39 -8.79 -4.09 -7.08
N GLU A 40 -7.88 -3.31 -7.67
CA GLU A 40 -6.98 -3.81 -8.72
C GLU A 40 -5.80 -4.57 -8.12
N MET A 41 -5.27 -4.09 -6.98
CA MET A 41 -4.09 -4.65 -6.35
C MET A 41 -4.02 -4.28 -4.87
N LEU A 42 -3.47 -5.20 -4.09
CA LEU A 42 -3.01 -4.97 -2.72
C LEU A 42 -1.50 -5.23 -2.66
N ALA A 43 -0.73 -4.31 -2.10
CA ALA A 43 0.72 -4.48 -1.95
C ALA A 43 1.16 -4.17 -0.52
N ARG A 44 2.15 -4.92 -0.03
CA ARG A 44 2.76 -4.68 1.28
C ARG A 44 3.99 -3.82 1.11
N VAL A 45 4.04 -2.72 1.85
CA VAL A 45 5.15 -1.76 1.82
C VAL A 45 5.42 -1.21 3.23
N PRO A 46 6.62 -0.68 3.51
CA PRO A 46 6.88 0.11 4.71
C PRO A 46 5.93 1.30 4.81
N LEU A 47 5.53 1.67 6.02
CA LEU A 47 4.63 2.80 6.28
C LEU A 47 5.13 4.11 5.64
N SER A 48 6.44 4.37 5.69
CA SER A 48 7.04 5.55 5.07
C SER A 48 6.74 5.64 3.58
N ILE A 49 6.97 4.55 2.84
CA ILE A 49 6.70 4.45 1.41
C ILE A 49 5.19 4.55 1.15
N GLY A 50 4.38 3.82 1.92
CA GLY A 50 2.93 3.85 1.77
C GLY A 50 2.34 5.27 1.90
N ARG A 51 2.82 6.07 2.85
CA ARG A 51 2.37 7.46 3.05
C ARG A 51 2.75 8.36 1.87
N GLU A 52 3.93 8.19 1.32
CA GLU A 52 4.40 8.97 0.17
C GLU A 52 3.63 8.65 -1.12
N LEU A 53 3.15 7.41 -1.21
CA LEU A 53 2.43 6.89 -2.37
C LEU A 53 0.92 7.14 -2.36
N LEU A 54 0.33 7.64 -1.27
CA LEU A 54 -1.09 8.00 -1.26
C LEU A 54 -1.43 8.96 -2.41
N PHE A 55 -2.51 8.62 -3.12
CA PHE A 55 -3.00 9.37 -4.28
C PHE A 55 -2.00 9.47 -5.44
N LYS A 56 -0.98 8.60 -5.46
CA LYS A 56 -0.05 8.43 -6.59
C LYS A 56 -0.49 7.30 -7.50
N SER A 57 0.06 7.28 -8.70
CA SER A 57 -0.24 6.24 -9.68
C SER A 57 0.27 4.88 -9.22
N ARG A 58 -0.37 3.83 -9.74
CA ARG A 58 0.11 2.44 -9.61
C ARG A 58 1.55 2.28 -10.12
N GLY A 59 1.95 3.05 -11.13
CA GLY A 59 3.32 3.06 -11.65
C GLY A 59 4.34 3.48 -10.59
N ALA A 60 4.08 4.58 -9.87
CA ALA A 60 4.97 5.04 -8.80
C ALA A 60 5.12 3.97 -7.70
N LEU A 61 4.06 3.23 -7.39
CA LEU A 61 4.14 2.12 -6.44
C LEU A 61 5.04 0.98 -6.94
N PHE A 62 4.97 0.64 -8.23
CA PHE A 62 5.88 -0.38 -8.79
C PHE A 62 7.32 0.07 -8.78
N ASP A 63 7.60 1.33 -9.15
CA ASP A 63 8.97 1.89 -9.14
C ASP A 63 9.60 1.80 -7.73
N GLU A 64 8.83 2.14 -6.69
CA GLU A 64 9.29 2.02 -5.29
C GLU A 64 9.53 0.56 -4.88
N ILE A 65 8.61 -0.35 -5.21
CA ILE A 65 8.74 -1.78 -4.88
C ILE A 65 9.95 -2.39 -5.60
N GLU A 66 10.16 -2.07 -6.88
CA GLU A 66 11.34 -2.53 -7.63
C GLU A 66 12.63 -1.99 -7.01
N GLY A 67 12.65 -0.72 -6.58
CA GLY A 67 13.78 -0.12 -5.89
C GLY A 67 14.12 -0.81 -4.55
N MET A 68 13.14 -1.43 -3.88
CA MET A 68 13.37 -2.20 -2.65
C MET A 68 13.97 -3.60 -2.87
N LEU A 69 13.81 -4.17 -4.06
CA LEU A 69 14.27 -5.53 -4.38
C LEU A 69 15.70 -5.58 -4.94
N ALA A 70 16.27 -4.42 -5.30
CA ALA A 70 17.61 -4.25 -5.85
C ALA A 70 18.69 -4.13 -4.76
#